data_AF-A0A2R6GCU8-F1
#
_entry.id   AF-A0A2R6GCU8-F1
#
_cell.length_a   1.000
_cell.length_b   1.000
_cell.length_c   1.000
_cell.angle_alpha   90.00
_cell.angle_beta   90.00
_cell.angle_gamma   90.00
#
_symmetry.space_group_name_H-M   'P 1'
#
loop_
_entity.id
_entity.type
_entity.pdbx_description
1 polymer ?
#
loop_
_entity_poly.entity_id
_entity_poly.type
_entity_poly.pdbx_seq_one_letter_code
_entity_poly.pdbx_strand_id
1 'polypeptide(L)'
;MSPGCVVENVHVLPGIPAEMRRMFEEVAPEFDGDRRSRTVHTAEPEADLVERLGEIQRRFDVSVGCYPDREAGHNRLKLTADDETALADAAAWLADNVALVDQ
;
A
#
# COMPACT_ATOMS: atom_id res chain seq x y z
N MET A 1 -17.47 12.35 22.48
CA MET A 1 -16.86 12.48 21.15
C MET A 1 -16.53 13.93 20.93
N SER A 2 -15.28 14.27 20.63
CA SER A 2 -14.95 15.61 20.16
C SER A 2 -15.52 15.76 18.75
N PRO A 3 -16.44 16.71 18.48
CA PRO A 3 -16.95 16.90 17.13
C PRO A 3 -15.82 17.42 16.24
N GLY A 4 -15.57 16.76 15.11
CA GLY A 4 -14.75 17.35 14.06
C GLY A 4 -15.47 18.48 13.34
N CYS A 5 -14.81 19.11 12.37
CA CYS A 5 -15.43 20.09 11.49
C CYS A 5 -14.97 19.90 10.05
N VAL A 6 -15.82 20.34 9.11
CA VAL A 6 -15.53 20.35 7.68
C VAL A 6 -15.62 21.80 7.21
N VAL A 7 -14.57 22.27 6.52
CA VAL A 7 -14.53 23.59 5.88
C VAL A 7 -14.08 23.38 4.45
N GLU A 8 -15.01 23.49 3.51
CA GLU A 8 -14.77 23.14 2.10
C GLU A 8 -14.18 21.72 1.98
N ASN A 9 -12.93 21.59 1.51
CA ASN A 9 -12.21 20.33 1.37
C ASN A 9 -11.28 20.01 2.56
N VAL A 10 -11.45 20.69 3.70
CA VAL A 10 -10.64 20.52 4.91
C VAL A 10 -11.44 19.79 5.98
N HIS A 11 -10.99 18.59 6.37
CA HIS A 11 -11.60 17.78 7.43
C HIS A 11 -10.71 17.81 8.68
N VAL A 12 -11.28 18.21 9.82
CA VAL A 12 -10.63 18.15 11.13
C VAL A 12 -11.17 16.94 11.89
N LEU A 13 -10.29 15.99 12.23
CA LEU A 13 -10.62 14.75 12.94
C LEU A 13 -10.04 14.75 14.36
N PRO A 14 -10.62 13.98 15.30
CA PRO A 14 -10.07 13.82 16.64
C PRO A 14 -8.63 13.29 16.63
N GLY A 15 -7.82 13.67 17.62
CA GLY A 15 -6.44 13.17 17.73
C GLY A 15 -6.32 11.72 18.23
N ILE A 16 -7.36 11.18 18.88
CA ILE A 16 -7.36 9.81 19.39
C ILE A 16 -7.55 8.84 18.22
N PRO A 17 -6.65 7.88 17.97
CA PRO A 17 -6.70 7.04 16.76
C PRO A 17 -8.00 6.26 16.58
N ALA A 18 -8.59 5.76 17.68
CA ALA A 18 -9.86 5.03 17.61
C ALA A 18 -11.04 5.93 17.24
N GLU A 19 -11.09 7.16 17.76
CA GLU A 19 -12.12 8.14 17.43
C GLU A 19 -11.93 8.67 16.00
N MET A 20 -10.68 8.94 15.60
CA MET A 20 -10.31 9.37 14.25
C MET A 20 -10.75 8.36 13.19
N ARG A 21 -10.42 7.07 13.35
CA ARG A 21 -10.78 6.02 12.40
C ARG A 21 -12.30 5.90 12.23
N ARG A 22 -13.03 5.88 13.35
CA ARG A 22 -14.49 5.82 13.33
C ARG A 22 -15.11 7.01 12.61
N MET A 23 -14.62 8.22 12.85
CA MET A 23 -15.13 9.42 12.18
C MET A 23 -14.72 9.47 10.70
N PHE A 24 -13.52 9.01 10.35
CA PHE A 24 -13.08 8.93 8.96
C PHE A 24 -13.93 7.97 8.13
N GLU A 25 -14.39 6.85 8.69
CA GLU A 25 -15.28 5.90 8.01
C GLU A 25 -16.58 6.54 7.50
N GLU A 26 -17.08 7.58 8.17
CA GLU A 26 -18.30 8.30 7.76
C GLU A 26 -18.09 9.16 6.50
N VAL A 27 -16.87 9.66 6.29
CA VAL A 27 -16.52 10.55 5.16
C VAL A 27 -15.68 9.84 4.08
N ALA A 28 -15.16 8.64 4.37
CA ALA A 28 -14.34 7.87 3.43
C ALA A 28 -14.99 7.68 2.05
N PRO A 29 -16.32 7.44 1.91
CA PRO A 29 -16.96 7.34 0.59
C PRO A 29 -16.95 8.63 -0.23
N GLU A 30 -16.69 9.79 0.37
CA GLU A 30 -16.56 11.08 -0.33
C GLU A 30 -15.19 11.23 -1.03
N PHE A 31 -14.19 10.44 -0.61
CA PHE A 31 -12.87 10.41 -1.24
C PHE A 31 -12.90 9.44 -2.42
N ASP A 32 -13.13 10.00 -3.61
CA ASP A 32 -13.06 9.26 -4.87
C ASP A 32 -11.60 8.99 -5.29
N GLY A 33 -11.40 8.01 -6.17
CA GLY A 33 -10.12 7.68 -6.77
C GLY A 33 -9.93 6.19 -7.04
N ASP A 34 -9.24 5.88 -8.12
CA ASP A 34 -9.00 4.50 -8.56
C ASP A 34 -7.70 3.91 -8.02
N ARG A 35 -6.96 4.66 -7.19
CA ARG A 35 -5.72 4.18 -6.58
C ARG A 35 -6.01 2.95 -5.72
N ARG A 36 -5.39 1.83 -6.04
CA ARG A 36 -5.40 0.58 -5.29
C ARG A 36 -4.00 0.25 -4.78
N SER A 37 -3.93 -0.57 -3.73
CA SER A 37 -2.65 -1.04 -3.21
C SER A 37 -2.70 -2.48 -2.75
N ARG A 38 -1.62 -3.22 -2.97
CA ARG A 38 -1.42 -4.58 -2.46
C ARG A 38 -0.08 -4.66 -1.73
N THR A 39 -0.07 -5.43 -0.66
CA THR A 39 1.11 -5.65 0.16
C THR A 39 1.49 -7.12 0.13
N VAL A 40 2.77 -7.41 -0.06
CA VAL A 40 3.37 -8.74 0.10
C VAL A 40 4.65 -8.63 0.91
N HIS A 41 5.17 -9.76 1.39
CA HIS A 41 6.37 -9.79 2.22
C HIS A 41 7.40 -10.76 1.65
N THR A 42 8.69 -10.45 1.83
CA THR A 42 9.80 -11.33 1.42
C THR A 42 10.94 -11.26 2.42
N ALA A 43 11.65 -12.36 2.64
CA ALA A 43 12.87 -12.39 3.44
C ALA A 43 14.11 -11.94 2.65
N GLU A 44 14.00 -11.73 1.34
CA GLU A 44 15.12 -11.33 0.49
C GLU A 44 15.57 -9.89 0.81
N PRO A 45 16.88 -9.62 0.92
CA PRO A 45 17.40 -8.25 1.10
C PRO A 45 17.00 -7.32 -0.04
N GLU A 46 16.74 -6.05 0.28
CA GLU A 46 16.34 -5.05 -0.73
C GLU A 46 17.35 -4.91 -1.88
N ALA A 47 18.65 -4.99 -1.56
CA ALA A 47 19.72 -4.91 -2.55
C ALA A 47 19.58 -5.98 -3.65
N ASP A 48 19.07 -7.16 -3.31
CA ASP A 48 18.87 -8.27 -4.24
C ASP A 48 17.57 -8.12 -5.05
N LEU A 49 16.66 -7.26 -4.59
CA LEU A 49 15.35 -7.02 -5.22
C LEU A 49 15.38 -5.90 -6.25
N VAL A 50 16.35 -4.98 -6.21
CA VAL A 50 16.38 -3.74 -7.02
C VAL A 50 16.06 -3.98 -8.49
N GLU A 51 16.72 -4.94 -9.14
CA GLU A 51 16.51 -5.25 -10.56
C GLU A 51 15.08 -5.73 -10.85
N ARG A 52 14.56 -6.64 -10.01
CA ARG A 52 13.20 -7.19 -10.14
C ARG A 52 12.12 -6.15 -9.85
N LEU A 53 12.34 -5.27 -8.88
CA LEU A 53 11.48 -4.12 -8.60
C LEU A 53 11.53 -3.07 -9.72
N GLY A 54 12.66 -2.96 -10.42
CA GLY A 54 12.77 -2.15 -11.62
C GLY A 54 12.06 -2.79 -12.83
N GLU A 55 12.09 -4.11 -12.95
CA GLU A 55 11.42 -4.85 -14.02
C GLU A 55 9.90 -4.77 -13.91
N ILE A 56 9.36 -5.04 -12.73
CA ILE A 56 7.90 -4.98 -12.50
C ILE A 56 7.33 -3.60 -12.82
N GLN A 57 8.01 -2.51 -12.43
CA GLN A 57 7.59 -1.13 -12.73
C GLN A 57 7.69 -0.76 -14.22
N ARG A 58 8.59 -1.43 -14.98
CA ARG A 58 8.69 -1.25 -16.44
C ARG A 58 7.65 -2.08 -17.19
N ARG A 59 7.30 -3.25 -16.65
CA ARG A 59 6.42 -4.22 -17.28
C ARG A 59 4.94 -3.94 -17.04
N PHE A 60 4.62 -3.42 -15.86
CA PHE A 60 3.26 -3.13 -15.44
C PHE A 60 3.17 -1.67 -15.01
N ASP A 61 2.02 -1.04 -15.22
CA ASP A 61 1.75 0.33 -14.79
C ASP A 61 1.48 0.40 -13.28
N VAL A 62 2.51 0.09 -12.50
CA VAL A 62 2.47 0.02 -11.04
C VAL A 62 3.66 0.76 -10.44
N SER A 63 3.46 1.35 -9.27
CA SER A 63 4.56 1.83 -8.42
C SER A 63 4.83 0.81 -7.33
N VAL A 64 6.10 0.46 -7.11
CA VAL A 64 6.50 -0.51 -6.08
C VAL A 64 7.51 0.09 -5.11
N GLY A 65 7.25 -0.06 -3.81
CA GLY A 65 8.17 0.34 -2.74
C GLY A 65 8.56 -0.83 -1.85
N CYS A 66 9.83 -0.85 -1.42
CA CYS A 66 10.35 -1.80 -0.43
C CYS A 66 10.50 -1.10 0.93
N TYR A 67 9.98 -1.72 1.99
CA TYR A 67 10.02 -1.20 3.35
C TYR A 67 10.59 -2.27 4.28
N PRO A 68 11.87 -2.18 4.64
CA PRO A 68 12.50 -3.15 5.53
C PRO A 68 11.91 -3.13 6.94
N ASP A 69 11.58 -4.30 7.47
CA ASP A 69 11.21 -4.49 8.87
C ASP A 69 12.24 -5.39 9.56
N ARG A 70 13.14 -4.75 10.32
CA ARG A 70 14.25 -5.45 10.98
C ARG A 70 13.79 -6.29 12.17
N GLU A 71 12.69 -5.90 12.82
CA GLU A 71 12.16 -6.64 13.97
C GLU A 71 11.43 -7.90 13.48
N ALA A 72 10.71 -7.77 12.36
CA ALA A 72 9.98 -8.88 11.76
C ALA A 72 10.85 -9.78 10.86
N GLY A 73 12.08 -9.36 10.55
CA GLY A 73 13.04 -10.13 9.76
C GLY A 73 12.68 -10.28 8.28
N HIS A 74 11.82 -9.41 7.76
CA HIS A 74 11.38 -9.43 6.36
C HIS A 74 11.11 -8.03 5.83
N ASN A 75 11.08 -7.90 4.50
CA ASN A 75 10.77 -6.67 3.80
C ASN A 75 9.30 -6.67 3.38
N ARG A 76 8.60 -5.57 3.63
CA ARG A 76 7.26 -5.33 3.11
C ARG A 76 7.35 -4.66 1.74
N LEU A 77 6.84 -5.31 0.71
CA LEU A 77 6.72 -4.76 -0.63
C LEU A 77 5.29 -4.23 -0.82
N LYS A 78 5.17 -2.94 -1.17
CA LYS A 78 3.88 -2.30 -1.45
C LYS A 78 3.79 -1.95 -2.92
N LEU A 79 2.80 -2.54 -3.60
CA LEU A 79 2.44 -2.23 -4.97
C LEU A 79 1.25 -1.28 -4.95
N THR A 80 1.24 -0.31 -5.86
CA THR A 80 0.12 0.62 -6.04
C THR A 80 -0.11 0.86 -7.52
N ALA A 81 -1.37 0.94 -7.93
CA ALA A 81 -1.76 1.17 -9.32
C ALA A 81 -3.15 1.82 -9.35
N ASP A 82 -3.52 2.42 -10.47
CA ASP A 82 -4.89 2.91 -10.69
C ASP A 82 -5.75 1.84 -11.40
N ASP A 83 -5.12 0.87 -12.07
CA ASP A 83 -5.77 -0.27 -12.72
C ASP A 83 -5.66 -1.54 -11.86
N GLU A 84 -6.81 -2.15 -11.54
CA GLU A 84 -6.88 -3.35 -10.70
C GLU A 84 -6.27 -4.59 -11.37
N THR A 85 -6.39 -4.71 -12.70
CA THR A 85 -5.81 -5.82 -13.47
C THR A 85 -4.30 -5.72 -13.50
N ALA A 86 -3.76 -4.51 -13.75
CA ALA A 86 -2.32 -4.26 -13.71
C ALA A 86 -1.74 -4.56 -12.32
N LEU A 87 -2.46 -4.20 -11.24
CA LEU A 87 -2.05 -4.52 -9.87
C LEU A 87 -2.06 -6.03 -9.60
N ALA A 88 -3.08 -6.74 -10.09
CA ALA A 88 -3.21 -8.18 -9.93
C ALA A 88 -2.11 -8.94 -10.68
N ASP A 89 -1.88 -8.58 -11.95
CA ASP A 89 -0.85 -9.18 -12.80
C ASP A 89 0.56 -8.92 -12.25
N ALA A 90 0.82 -7.70 -11.79
CA ALA A 90 2.10 -7.35 -11.16
C ALA A 90 2.33 -8.17 -9.88
N ALA A 91 1.31 -8.32 -9.04
CA ALA A 91 1.42 -9.11 -7.82
C ALA A 91 1.62 -10.61 -8.10
N ALA A 92 0.96 -11.15 -9.13
CA ALA A 92 1.17 -12.53 -9.58
C ALA A 92 2.60 -12.73 -10.10
N TRP A 93 3.08 -11.83 -10.97
CA TRP A 93 4.45 -11.85 -11.45
C TRP A 93 5.45 -11.78 -10.31
N LEU A 94 5.22 -10.93 -9.31
CA LEU A 94 6.11 -10.82 -8.16
C LEU A 94 6.16 -12.13 -7.36
N ALA A 95 5.03 -12.81 -7.17
CA ALA A 95 4.97 -14.11 -6.50
C ALA A 95 5.75 -15.20 -7.25
N ASP A 96 5.82 -15.12 -8.57
CA ASP A 96 6.59 -16.07 -9.39
C ASP A 96 8.10 -15.75 -9.42
N ASN A 97 8.51 -14.51 -9.11
CA ASN A 97 9.89 -14.03 -9.30
C ASN A 97 10.61 -13.63 -7.99
N VAL A 98 9.90 -13.65 -6.87
CA VAL A 98 10.42 -13.32 -5.53
C VAL A 98 9.90 -14.36 -4.54
N ALA A 99 10.76 -14.82 -3.63
CA ALA A 99 10.36 -15.71 -2.56
C ALA A 99 9.52 -14.92 -1.55
N LEU A 100 8.19 -15.03 -1.68
CA LEU A 100 7.26 -14.41 -0.76
C LEU A 100 7.09 -15.26 0.50
N VAL A 101 6.79 -14.58 1.61
CA VAL A 101 6.46 -15.20 2.89
C VAL A 101 5.06 -14.79 3.32
N ASP A 102 4.30 -15.74 3.86
CA ASP A 102 3.00 -15.48 4.46
C ASP A 102 3.15 -14.80 5.83
N GLN A 103 2.11 -14.07 6.24
CA GLN A 103 1.94 -13.52 7.59
C GLN A 103 0.82 -14.25 8.33
#